data_AF-A0A2P5HG12-F1
#
_entry.id   AF-A0A2P5HG12-F1
#
_cell.length_a   1.000
_cell.length_b   1.000
_cell.length_c   1.000
_cell.angle_alpha   90.00
_cell.angle_beta   90.00
_cell.angle_gamma   90.00
#
_symmetry.space_group_name_H-M   'P 1'
#
loop_
_entity.id
_entity.type
_entity.pdbx_description
1 polymer ?
#
loop_
_entity_poly.entity_id
_entity_poly.type
_entity_poly.pdbx_seq_one_letter_code
_entity_poly.pdbx_strand_id
1 'polypeptide(L)'
;MANFLKDLLGGGSKSSASPIPSADSDFADFAEAAEPTPAFTTPLGGASLAGDAPAAPTTPPYTKWYRLDERYTLADFRAEGIILACIILIFTMHVVGSRLNRSKAKKWVKAHSKILASEFALVGFGHTPTSSGDAESDLLVADLAEPEKALKEKSLFEFATYATGRQNIAFMDAKLSLVRRFNPLMTVAEWGLSIFFDSFSTPQDTVEAAIYPFDGKEALTVPGVPGGAELRTQNTKSTYDGFVWAVVNKERMKQVRDERFDVSLTFTKDNSKLPIWSTVMSESAEITKLLLTNELAKAVESAGDLFEYLIVSDQPVDKPKTLDETQPRKRIFLKYRLPSDNNYEPLLPIFQYFIRITDQLVKEAHFRPEVLKKAKSVRDDVVKQIQKASLEEKSEERNFEREKARKAKRDQELSQLDAKGQKKYLEREREKELRKQQKKMTTRG
;
A
#
# COMPACT_ATOMS: atom_id res chain seq x y z
N MET A 1 -11.15 5.80 19.36
CA MET A 1 -11.22 7.28 19.35
C MET A 1 -11.43 7.83 17.94
N ALA A 2 -12.62 7.69 17.34
CA ALA A 2 -12.90 8.23 15.99
C ALA A 2 -14.09 9.21 15.92
N ASN A 3 -14.92 9.27 16.96
CA ASN A 3 -16.10 10.15 16.98
C ASN A 3 -15.87 11.49 17.69
N PHE A 4 -14.75 11.66 18.40
CA PHE A 4 -14.45 12.89 19.14
C PHE A 4 -13.70 13.94 18.33
N LEU A 5 -13.06 13.54 17.23
CA LEU A 5 -12.24 14.43 16.40
C LEU A 5 -13.07 15.16 15.32
N LYS A 6 -14.29 14.69 15.06
CA LYS A 6 -15.23 15.33 14.11
C LYS A 6 -15.95 16.53 14.73
N ASP A 7 -16.14 16.54 16.05
CA ASP A 7 -16.84 17.62 16.75
C ASP A 7 -15.91 18.75 17.23
N LEU A 8 -14.60 18.54 17.29
CA LEU A 8 -13.66 19.51 17.88
C LEU A 8 -13.00 20.45 16.85
N LEU A 9 -13.05 20.13 15.55
CA LEU A 9 -12.31 20.85 14.50
C LEU A 9 -13.19 21.66 13.54
N GLY A 10 -14.52 21.67 13.71
CA GLY A 10 -15.46 22.41 12.88
C GLY A 10 -15.94 23.71 13.53
N GLY A 11 -15.14 24.77 13.48
CA GLY A 11 -15.54 26.09 13.94
C GLY A 11 -16.43 26.83 12.93
N GLY A 12 -17.54 27.41 13.44
CA GLY A 12 -18.26 28.59 12.94
C GLY A 12 -19.00 28.44 11.59
N SER A 13 -20.30 28.72 11.44
CA SER A 13 -21.11 29.76 12.07
C SER A 13 -22.60 29.41 11.97
N LYS A 14 -23.34 29.44 13.09
CA LYS A 14 -24.79 29.67 13.09
C LYS A 14 -25.15 30.70 14.16
N SER A 15 -25.67 31.81 13.68
CA SER A 15 -26.17 32.95 14.45
C SER A 15 -27.56 32.67 15.01
N SER A 16 -27.85 33.47 16.05
CA SER A 16 -28.99 33.53 16.96
C SER A 16 -30.38 33.76 16.33
N ALA A 17 -31.39 33.53 17.18
CA ALA A 17 -32.81 33.42 16.87
C ALA A 17 -33.63 34.74 16.86
N SER A 18 -34.67 34.73 16.01
CA SER A 18 -36.04 35.36 15.99
C SER A 18 -36.23 36.89 16.16
N PRO A 19 -37.25 37.55 15.52
CA PRO A 19 -38.66 37.10 15.40
C PRO A 19 -39.41 37.37 14.06
N ILE A 20 -40.61 36.78 13.96
CA ILE A 20 -41.75 36.93 12.99
C ILE A 20 -42.27 38.41 12.96
N PRO A 21 -42.91 39.02 11.92
CA PRO A 21 -43.82 38.46 10.88
C PRO A 21 -43.72 38.99 9.41
N SER A 22 -44.56 38.34 8.58
CA SER A 22 -45.37 38.80 7.43
C SER A 22 -44.72 39.08 6.07
N ALA A 23 -45.30 38.40 5.05
CA ALA A 23 -45.50 38.77 3.63
C ALA A 23 -44.26 39.30 2.88
N ASP A 24 -43.81 38.74 1.77
CA ASP A 24 -44.54 38.32 0.58
C ASP A 24 -43.54 37.60 -0.36
N SER A 25 -44.08 36.95 -1.40
CA SER A 25 -43.46 36.60 -2.70
C SER A 25 -42.30 35.59 -2.79
N ASP A 26 -42.58 34.57 -3.62
CA ASP A 26 -41.68 33.83 -4.52
C ASP A 26 -40.83 32.68 -3.98
N PHE A 27 -41.47 31.52 -3.76
CA PHE A 27 -41.04 30.30 -4.45
C PHE A 27 -42.19 29.29 -4.54
N ALA A 28 -42.63 29.04 -5.77
CA ALA A 28 -43.75 28.19 -6.14
C ALA A 28 -43.51 26.72 -5.73
N ASP A 29 -44.46 26.20 -4.96
CA ASP A 29 -44.60 24.77 -4.71
C ASP A 29 -45.33 24.11 -5.89
N PHE A 30 -44.87 22.92 -6.20
CA PHE A 30 -45.41 21.99 -7.17
C PHE A 30 -46.76 21.47 -6.67
N ALA A 31 -47.87 21.95 -7.25
CA ALA A 31 -49.09 21.17 -7.52
C ALA A 31 -50.27 22.11 -7.87
N GLU A 32 -50.47 22.36 -9.16
CA GLU A 32 -51.78 22.44 -9.83
C GLU A 32 -51.60 23.14 -11.17
N ALA A 33 -51.64 22.39 -12.25
CA ALA A 33 -52.10 22.91 -13.53
C ALA A 33 -53.22 22.00 -13.98
N ALA A 34 -54.43 22.37 -13.58
CA ALA A 34 -55.66 21.93 -14.20
C ALA A 34 -55.69 22.39 -15.68
N GLU A 35 -56.36 21.57 -16.47
CA GLU A 35 -56.43 21.51 -17.92
C GLU A 35 -56.94 22.82 -18.58
N PRO A 36 -56.39 23.26 -19.73
CA PRO A 36 -57.14 24.15 -20.61
C PRO A 36 -58.19 23.33 -21.38
N THR A 37 -59.42 23.32 -20.88
CA THR A 37 -60.62 23.01 -21.66
C THR A 37 -60.68 23.88 -22.91
N PRO A 38 -60.79 23.32 -24.13
CA PRO A 38 -61.14 24.11 -25.30
C PRO A 38 -62.61 24.54 -25.17
N ALA A 39 -62.83 25.85 -25.12
CA ALA A 39 -64.15 26.46 -25.18
C ALA A 39 -64.82 26.07 -26.51
N PHE A 40 -65.91 25.32 -26.41
CA PHE A 40 -66.85 25.12 -27.50
C PHE A 40 -67.64 26.41 -27.73
N THR A 41 -67.39 27.06 -28.86
CA THR A 41 -68.38 27.95 -29.48
C THR A 41 -68.91 27.26 -30.73
N THR A 42 -70.15 26.79 -30.63
CA THR A 42 -70.93 26.27 -31.74
C THR A 42 -71.15 27.36 -32.78
N PRO A 43 -71.25 26.98 -34.06
CA PRO A 43 -72.47 27.36 -34.75
C PRO A 43 -73.21 26.13 -35.25
N LEU A 44 -74.50 26.16 -34.94
CA LEU A 44 -75.61 25.84 -35.84
C LEU A 44 -75.80 24.40 -36.28
N GLY A 45 -77.00 23.90 -36.00
CA GLY A 45 -77.63 22.86 -36.81
C GLY A 45 -78.09 21.68 -35.99
N GLY A 46 -79.41 21.61 -35.78
CA GLY A 46 -80.08 20.45 -35.20
C GLY A 46 -79.85 19.17 -36.01
N ALA A 47 -80.04 18.07 -35.31
CA ALA A 47 -79.92 16.70 -35.77
C ALA A 47 -80.65 16.42 -37.09
N SER A 48 -80.00 15.66 -37.97
CA SER A 48 -80.69 14.61 -38.73
C SER A 48 -79.76 13.41 -38.91
N LEU A 49 -80.31 12.24 -38.55
CA LEU A 49 -79.76 10.93 -38.75
C LEU A 49 -79.87 10.56 -40.24
N ALA A 50 -78.78 10.07 -40.83
CA ALA A 50 -78.69 9.03 -41.87
C ALA A 50 -77.53 9.33 -42.83
N GLY A 51 -76.70 8.32 -43.09
CA GLY A 51 -75.77 8.36 -44.22
C GLY A 51 -74.46 7.64 -43.97
N ASP A 52 -74.51 6.33 -44.16
CA ASP A 52 -73.42 5.38 -44.43
C ASP A 52 -72.07 6.00 -44.87
N ALA A 53 -71.03 5.81 -44.05
CA ALA A 53 -69.63 6.05 -44.41
C ALA A 53 -68.72 5.05 -43.67
N PRO A 54 -67.72 4.45 -44.35
CA PRO A 54 -66.90 3.40 -43.75
C PRO A 54 -66.04 3.97 -42.61
N ALA A 55 -65.89 3.18 -41.54
CA ALA A 55 -65.04 3.51 -40.41
C ALA A 55 -63.60 3.80 -40.88
N ALA A 56 -63.16 5.06 -40.75
CA ALA A 56 -61.78 5.45 -40.99
C ALA A 56 -60.87 4.81 -39.92
N PRO A 57 -59.69 4.31 -40.29
CA PRO A 57 -58.75 3.73 -39.32
C PRO A 57 -58.27 4.81 -38.35
N THR A 58 -58.51 4.61 -37.05
CA THR A 58 -58.09 5.48 -35.95
C THR A 58 -56.62 5.24 -35.58
N THR A 59 -55.71 5.33 -36.55
CA THR A 59 -54.29 5.52 -36.25
C THR A 59 -54.02 7.02 -36.14
N PRO A 60 -53.49 7.54 -35.02
CA PRO A 60 -53.14 8.95 -34.90
C PRO A 60 -52.15 9.31 -36.03
N PRO A 61 -52.28 10.50 -36.64
CA PRO A 61 -51.44 10.87 -37.77
C PRO A 61 -49.97 10.84 -37.33
N TYR A 62 -49.14 10.09 -38.04
CA TYR A 62 -47.69 10.07 -37.85
C TYR A 62 -47.14 11.46 -38.23
N THR A 63 -47.13 12.38 -37.26
CA THR A 63 -46.64 13.74 -37.46
C THR A 63 -45.11 13.74 -37.46
N LYS A 64 -44.49 14.75 -38.08
CA LYS A 64 -43.03 14.97 -38.08
C LYS A 64 -42.40 14.95 -36.67
N TRP A 65 -43.22 15.12 -35.63
CA TRP A 65 -42.81 14.94 -34.25
C TRP A 65 -42.14 13.56 -34.00
N TYR A 66 -42.56 12.51 -34.71
CA TYR A 66 -42.04 11.15 -34.52
C TYR A 66 -40.87 10.78 -35.44
N ARG A 67 -40.39 11.71 -36.28
CA ARG A 67 -39.24 11.53 -37.19
C ARG A 67 -37.95 12.01 -36.54
N LEU A 68 -37.23 11.08 -35.91
CA LEU A 68 -35.96 11.33 -35.23
C LEU A 68 -34.84 11.76 -36.21
N ASP A 69 -34.92 11.28 -37.44
CA ASP A 69 -34.03 11.55 -38.57
C ASP A 69 -34.11 12.99 -39.10
N GLU A 70 -35.28 13.63 -39.00
CA GLU A 70 -35.46 15.03 -39.42
C GLU A 70 -35.13 16.04 -38.30
N ARG A 71 -34.99 15.60 -37.03
CA ARG A 71 -34.75 16.49 -35.87
C ARG A 71 -33.30 16.70 -35.50
N TYR A 72 -32.48 15.66 -35.66
CA TYR A 72 -31.08 15.71 -35.27
C TYR A 72 -30.20 15.67 -36.50
N THR A 73 -29.31 16.64 -36.60
CA THR A 73 -28.28 16.68 -37.64
C THR A 73 -26.95 16.19 -37.07
N LEU A 74 -26.05 15.69 -37.90
CA LEU A 74 -24.68 15.32 -37.47
C LEU A 74 -23.92 16.50 -36.83
N ALA A 75 -24.35 17.74 -37.06
CA ALA A 75 -23.78 18.92 -36.43
C ALA A 75 -24.14 19.02 -34.94
N ASP A 76 -25.33 18.56 -34.54
CA ASP A 76 -25.78 18.55 -33.14
C ASP A 76 -24.97 17.57 -32.29
N PHE A 77 -24.48 16.49 -32.93
CA PHE A 77 -23.62 15.47 -32.33
C PHE A 77 -22.12 15.83 -32.32
N ARG A 78 -21.71 17.05 -32.69
CA ARG A 78 -20.28 17.42 -32.70
C ARG A 78 -19.63 17.30 -31.32
N ALA A 79 -20.33 17.75 -30.27
CA ALA A 79 -19.84 17.63 -28.90
C ALA A 79 -19.75 16.16 -28.46
N GLU A 80 -20.78 15.36 -28.77
CA GLU A 80 -20.80 13.92 -28.49
C GLU A 80 -19.69 13.17 -29.26
N GLY A 81 -19.43 13.56 -30.51
CA GLY A 81 -18.34 13.02 -31.32
C GLY A 81 -16.95 13.35 -30.77
N ILE A 82 -16.75 14.55 -30.22
CA ILE A 82 -15.50 14.92 -29.53
C ILE A 82 -15.34 14.09 -28.25
N ILE A 83 -16.42 13.93 -27.47
CA ILE A 83 -16.40 13.10 -26.25
C ILE A 83 -16.08 11.65 -26.61
N LEU A 84 -16.71 11.09 -27.65
CA LEU A 84 -16.44 9.74 -28.14
C LEU A 84 -14.99 9.58 -28.58
N ALA A 85 -14.44 10.56 -29.33
CA ALA A 85 -13.04 10.55 -29.74
C ALA A 85 -12.07 10.55 -28.53
N CYS A 86 -12.36 11.36 -27.51
CA CYS A 86 -11.60 11.37 -26.26
C CYS A 86 -11.69 10.03 -25.51
N ILE A 87 -12.88 9.40 -25.45
CA ILE A 87 -13.06 8.09 -24.83
C ILE A 87 -12.25 7.02 -25.59
N ILE A 88 -12.31 7.02 -26.92
CA ILE A 88 -11.54 6.10 -27.76
C ILE A 88 -10.03 6.31 -27.54
N LEU A 89 -9.57 7.56 -27.47
CA LEU A 89 -8.17 7.87 -27.17
C LEU A 89 -7.73 7.32 -25.81
N ILE A 90 -8.51 7.57 -24.76
CA ILE A 90 -8.20 7.09 -23.40
C ILE A 90 -8.19 5.56 -23.37
N PHE A 91 -9.18 4.93 -24.02
CA PHE A 91 -9.29 3.47 -24.08
C PHE A 91 -8.11 2.85 -24.85
N THR A 92 -7.74 3.42 -25.99
CA THR A 92 -6.58 2.93 -26.77
C THR A 92 -5.29 3.06 -25.98
N MET A 93 -5.05 4.19 -25.31
CA MET A 93 -3.89 4.37 -24.42
C MET A 93 -3.90 3.38 -23.25
N HIS A 94 -5.08 3.11 -22.66
CA HIS A 94 -5.23 2.12 -21.59
C HIS A 94 -4.86 0.70 -22.04
N VAL A 95 -5.38 0.26 -23.20
CA VAL A 95 -5.10 -1.06 -23.77
C VAL A 95 -3.63 -1.20 -24.20
N VAL A 96 -3.06 -0.17 -24.81
CA VAL A 96 -1.64 -0.18 -25.21
C VAL A 96 -0.73 -0.19 -23.97
N GLY A 97 -1.02 0.66 -22.98
CA GLY A 97 -0.24 0.75 -21.74
C GLY A 97 -0.23 -0.56 -20.96
N SER A 98 -1.39 -1.21 -20.80
CA SER A 98 -1.49 -2.53 -20.15
C SER A 98 -0.76 -3.63 -20.93
N ARG A 99 -0.84 -3.64 -22.27
CA ARG A 99 -0.11 -4.60 -23.11
C ARG A 99 1.42 -4.42 -23.01
N LEU A 100 1.91 -3.19 -22.98
CA LEU A 100 3.34 -2.91 -22.80
C LEU A 100 3.84 -3.39 -21.44
N ASN A 101 3.08 -3.14 -20.38
CA ASN A 101 3.38 -3.62 -19.03
C ASN A 101 3.46 -5.14 -18.98
N ARG A 102 2.45 -5.84 -19.52
CA ARG A 102 2.45 -7.31 -19.63
C ARG A 102 3.64 -7.81 -20.42
N SER A 103 3.96 -7.20 -21.56
CA SER A 103 5.12 -7.56 -22.38
C SER A 103 6.43 -7.44 -21.61
N LYS A 104 6.62 -6.34 -20.87
CA LYS A 104 7.84 -6.11 -20.07
C LYS A 104 7.98 -7.13 -18.94
N ALA A 105 6.90 -7.45 -18.22
CA ALA A 105 6.92 -8.49 -17.18
C ALA A 105 7.27 -9.87 -17.76
N LYS A 106 6.70 -10.24 -18.91
CA LYS A 106 6.99 -11.51 -19.61
C LYS A 106 8.46 -11.62 -20.01
N LYS A 107 9.05 -10.55 -20.54
CA LYS A 107 10.47 -10.52 -20.91
C LYS A 107 11.39 -10.68 -19.70
N TRP A 108 11.04 -10.05 -18.58
CA TRP A 108 11.80 -10.20 -17.34
C TRP A 108 11.81 -11.65 -16.86
N VAL A 109 10.65 -12.32 -16.80
CA VAL A 109 10.60 -13.75 -16.40
C VAL A 109 11.37 -14.63 -17.36
N LYS A 110 11.25 -14.41 -18.67
CA LYS A 110 12.00 -15.19 -19.66
C LYS A 110 13.52 -15.08 -19.48
N ALA A 111 14.02 -13.92 -19.04
CA ALA A 111 15.45 -13.75 -18.76
C ALA A 111 15.89 -14.44 -17.46
N HIS A 112 15.03 -14.47 -16.44
CA HIS A 112 15.33 -15.03 -15.13
C HIS A 112 14.93 -16.51 -14.99
N SER A 113 14.18 -17.07 -15.94
CA SER A 113 13.62 -18.42 -15.88
C SER A 113 14.69 -19.49 -15.72
N LYS A 114 15.81 -19.38 -16.45
CA LYS A 114 16.92 -20.34 -16.35
C LYS A 114 17.52 -20.36 -14.95
N ILE A 115 17.72 -19.19 -14.34
CA ILE A 115 18.30 -19.09 -12.99
C ILE A 115 17.31 -19.68 -11.98
N LEU A 116 16.04 -19.30 -12.08
CA LEU A 116 14.99 -19.78 -11.19
C LEU A 116 14.81 -21.30 -11.26
N ALA A 117 14.75 -21.87 -12.47
CA ALA A 117 14.60 -23.31 -12.67
C ALA A 117 15.83 -24.10 -12.21
N SER A 118 17.03 -23.52 -12.27
CA SER A 118 18.25 -24.19 -11.80
C SER A 118 18.41 -24.18 -10.28
N GLU A 119 17.80 -23.21 -9.59
CA GLU A 119 18.03 -22.95 -8.17
C GLU A 119 16.83 -23.32 -7.27
N PHE A 120 15.64 -23.53 -7.85
CA PHE A 120 14.39 -23.86 -7.17
C PHE A 120 13.68 -25.04 -7.84
N ALA A 121 13.08 -25.93 -7.04
CA ALA A 121 12.30 -27.05 -7.55
C ALA A 121 10.90 -26.65 -8.04
N LEU A 122 10.33 -25.56 -7.51
CA LEU A 122 9.03 -25.05 -7.92
C LEU A 122 9.10 -23.54 -8.13
N VAL A 123 8.65 -23.08 -9.30
CA VAL A 123 8.61 -21.67 -9.67
C VAL A 123 7.27 -21.35 -10.33
N GLY A 124 6.67 -20.23 -9.94
CA GLY A 124 5.39 -19.75 -10.43
C GLY A 124 4.18 -20.37 -9.73
N PHE A 125 3.04 -20.30 -10.40
CA PHE A 125 1.72 -20.78 -9.96
C PHE A 125 1.24 -21.98 -10.79
N GLY A 126 2.16 -22.62 -11.52
CA GLY A 126 1.89 -23.81 -12.33
C GLY A 126 1.72 -25.08 -11.50
N HIS A 127 1.61 -26.23 -12.18
CA HIS A 127 1.46 -27.52 -11.52
C HIS A 127 2.71 -27.93 -10.75
N THR A 128 2.50 -28.66 -9.65
CA THR A 128 3.57 -29.26 -8.87
C THR A 128 4.18 -30.40 -9.70
N PRO A 129 5.47 -30.35 -10.05
CA PRO A 129 6.09 -31.41 -10.83
C PRO A 129 6.03 -32.71 -10.04
N THR A 130 5.57 -33.77 -10.71
CA THR A 130 5.29 -35.09 -10.09
C THR A 130 6.42 -36.10 -10.30
N SER A 131 7.53 -35.69 -10.91
CA SER A 131 8.62 -36.60 -11.31
C SER A 131 9.98 -35.90 -11.19
N SER A 132 10.86 -36.46 -10.35
CA SER A 132 12.20 -35.95 -10.07
C SER A 132 13.21 -36.37 -11.14
N GLY A 133 13.84 -35.42 -11.84
CA GLY A 133 14.97 -35.71 -12.76
C GLY A 133 15.41 -34.51 -13.61
N ASP A 134 16.50 -34.63 -14.39
CA ASP A 134 17.03 -33.53 -15.22
C ASP A 134 16.05 -33.05 -16.32
N ALA A 135 15.09 -33.90 -16.70
CA ALA A 135 13.97 -33.48 -17.55
C ALA A 135 13.06 -32.45 -16.87
N GLU A 136 13.04 -32.37 -15.54
CA GLU A 136 12.24 -31.45 -14.74
C GLU A 136 12.73 -30.01 -14.89
N SER A 137 14.04 -29.75 -14.95
CA SER A 137 14.53 -28.37 -15.15
C SER A 137 14.16 -27.83 -16.53
N ASP A 138 14.22 -28.68 -17.56
CA ASP A 138 13.83 -28.28 -18.92
C ASP A 138 12.31 -28.10 -19.04
N LEU A 139 11.53 -28.95 -18.35
CA LEU A 139 10.07 -28.81 -18.25
C LEU A 139 9.66 -27.57 -17.45
N LEU A 140 10.36 -27.25 -16.35
CA LEU A 140 10.15 -26.02 -15.58
C LEU A 140 10.54 -24.79 -16.40
N VAL A 141 11.62 -24.85 -17.17
CA VAL A 141 11.95 -23.78 -18.11
C VAL A 141 10.86 -23.62 -19.18
N ALA A 142 10.25 -24.72 -19.64
CA ALA A 142 9.12 -24.68 -20.56
C ALA A 142 7.83 -24.13 -19.92
N ASP A 143 7.50 -24.53 -18.69
CA ASP A 143 6.38 -23.99 -17.92
C ASP A 143 6.60 -22.52 -17.54
N LEU A 144 7.85 -22.11 -17.30
CA LEU A 144 8.22 -20.70 -17.11
C LEU A 144 8.26 -19.91 -18.42
N ALA A 145 8.38 -20.60 -19.56
CA ALA A 145 8.19 -19.98 -20.87
C ALA A 145 6.71 -19.66 -21.12
N GLU A 146 5.78 -20.35 -20.44
CA GLU A 146 4.37 -19.97 -20.40
C GLU A 146 4.13 -18.85 -19.37
N PRO A 147 3.87 -17.61 -19.83
CA PRO A 147 3.86 -16.45 -18.95
C PRO A 147 2.70 -16.43 -17.95
N GLU A 148 1.60 -17.13 -18.25
CA GLU A 148 0.40 -17.17 -17.41
C GLU A 148 0.57 -18.09 -16.19
N LYS A 149 1.42 -19.11 -16.31
CA LYS A 149 1.76 -20.01 -15.20
C LYS A 149 2.87 -19.41 -14.33
N ALA A 150 3.82 -18.70 -14.93
CA ALA A 150 4.96 -18.13 -14.23
C ALA A 150 4.63 -16.85 -13.43
N LEU A 151 3.74 -16.01 -13.95
CA LEU A 151 3.39 -14.71 -13.38
C LEU A 151 1.90 -14.62 -13.08
N LYS A 152 1.59 -14.11 -11.88
CA LYS A 152 0.24 -13.68 -11.53
C LYS A 152 0.13 -12.17 -11.62
N GLU A 153 -0.81 -11.70 -12.44
CA GLU A 153 -1.19 -10.30 -12.50
C GLU A 153 -2.05 -9.97 -11.26
N LYS A 154 -1.47 -9.23 -10.30
CA LYS A 154 -2.23 -8.69 -9.16
C LYS A 154 -2.98 -7.41 -9.58
N SER A 155 -2.36 -6.62 -10.45
CA SER A 155 -2.90 -5.40 -11.02
C SER A 155 -2.26 -5.14 -12.39
N LEU A 156 -2.79 -4.20 -13.18
CA LEU A 156 -2.29 -3.80 -14.51
C LEU A 156 -0.83 -3.30 -14.52
N PHE A 157 -0.28 -3.01 -13.33
CA PHE A 157 1.10 -2.58 -13.13
C PHE A 157 1.85 -3.40 -12.08
N GLU A 158 1.17 -4.31 -11.36
CA GLU A 158 1.80 -5.16 -10.35
C GLU A 158 1.72 -6.63 -10.75
N PHE A 159 2.88 -7.24 -10.94
CA PHE A 159 3.01 -8.67 -11.23
C PHE A 159 3.78 -9.33 -10.11
N ALA A 160 3.38 -10.54 -9.74
CA ALA A 160 4.08 -11.33 -8.73
C ALA A 160 4.44 -12.69 -9.28
N THR A 161 5.60 -13.20 -8.88
CA THR A 161 6.00 -14.60 -9.06
C THR A 161 6.51 -15.14 -7.73
N TYR A 162 6.41 -16.44 -7.57
CA TYR A 162 6.75 -17.14 -6.33
C TYR A 162 7.71 -18.29 -6.65
N ALA A 163 8.67 -18.57 -5.79
CA ALA A 163 9.54 -19.74 -5.95
C ALA A 163 9.79 -20.43 -4.61
N THR A 164 9.87 -21.76 -4.62
CA THR A 164 10.13 -22.60 -3.44
C THR A 164 10.87 -23.89 -3.86
N GLY A 165 11.26 -24.70 -2.87
CA GLY A 165 11.94 -25.97 -3.10
C GLY A 165 13.47 -25.92 -2.99
N ARG A 166 14.03 -24.88 -2.36
CA ARG A 166 15.45 -24.86 -1.95
C ARG A 166 15.56 -25.17 -0.45
N GLN A 167 16.63 -25.85 -0.03
CA GLN A 167 16.78 -26.34 1.35
C GLN A 167 16.76 -25.23 2.43
N ASN A 168 17.41 -24.08 2.19
CA ASN A 168 17.55 -23.01 3.19
C ASN A 168 16.52 -21.87 3.02
N ILE A 169 15.69 -21.95 1.98
CA ILE A 169 14.70 -20.91 1.64
C ILE A 169 13.30 -21.52 1.75
N ALA A 170 12.46 -20.95 2.62
CA ALA A 170 11.05 -21.33 2.69
C ALA A 170 10.36 -20.98 1.37
N PHE A 171 10.50 -19.73 0.96
CA PHE A 171 10.08 -19.26 -0.33
C PHE A 171 10.69 -17.91 -0.69
N MET A 172 10.59 -17.58 -1.96
CA MET A 172 10.91 -16.29 -2.52
C MET A 172 9.66 -15.71 -3.17
N ASP A 173 9.36 -14.44 -2.89
CA ASP A 173 8.36 -13.64 -3.59
C ASP A 173 9.10 -12.60 -4.42
N ALA A 174 8.77 -12.49 -5.71
CA ALA A 174 9.29 -11.44 -6.57
C ALA A 174 8.13 -10.61 -7.14
N LYS A 175 8.07 -9.35 -6.70
CA LYS A 175 7.09 -8.35 -7.10
C LYS A 175 7.69 -7.41 -8.13
N LEU A 176 7.07 -7.33 -9.30
CA LEU A 176 7.36 -6.32 -10.31
C LEU A 176 6.34 -5.20 -10.17
N SER A 177 6.83 -3.98 -9.96
CA SER A 177 6.02 -2.77 -9.92
C SER A 177 6.39 -1.90 -11.11
N LEU A 178 5.51 -1.84 -12.10
CA LEU A 178 5.70 -1.07 -13.32
C LEU A 178 5.03 0.30 -13.21
N VAL A 179 5.47 1.24 -14.04
CA VAL A 179 4.80 2.54 -14.19
C VAL A 179 3.38 2.33 -14.70
N ARG A 180 2.45 3.18 -14.24
CA ARG A 180 1.01 3.14 -14.58
C ARG A 180 0.71 3.67 -15.99
N ARG A 181 1.35 3.07 -17.01
CA ARG A 181 1.25 3.45 -18.43
C ARG A 181 -0.18 3.47 -18.99
N PHE A 182 -1.10 2.73 -18.37
CA PHE A 182 -2.51 2.69 -18.75
C PHE A 182 -3.27 3.98 -18.38
N ASN A 183 -2.70 4.84 -17.54
CA ASN A 183 -3.20 6.17 -17.24
C ASN A 183 -2.09 7.22 -17.47
N PRO A 184 -1.99 7.76 -18.70
CA PRO A 184 -0.91 8.68 -19.07
C PRO A 184 -1.00 10.00 -18.31
N LEU A 185 -2.22 10.49 -18.03
CA LEU A 185 -2.42 11.73 -17.29
C LEU A 185 -1.87 11.63 -15.87
N MET A 186 -2.15 10.52 -15.18
CA MET A 186 -1.57 10.27 -13.85
C MET A 186 -0.06 10.10 -13.92
N THR A 187 0.48 9.41 -14.93
CA THR A 187 1.94 9.24 -15.08
C THR A 187 2.64 10.59 -15.31
N VAL A 188 2.07 11.47 -16.12
CA VAL A 188 2.59 12.83 -16.36
C VAL A 188 2.48 13.69 -15.10
N ALA A 189 1.38 13.60 -14.36
CA ALA A 189 1.20 14.30 -13.09
C ALA A 189 2.20 13.83 -12.02
N GLU A 190 2.39 12.51 -11.87
CA GLU A 190 3.38 11.90 -10.97
C GLU A 190 4.81 12.33 -11.35
N TRP A 191 5.13 12.35 -12.65
CA TRP A 191 6.43 12.83 -13.14
C TRP A 191 6.62 14.32 -12.84
N GLY A 192 5.62 15.16 -13.12
CA GLY A 192 5.65 16.59 -12.81
C GLY A 192 5.84 16.86 -11.32
N LEU A 193 5.10 16.16 -10.45
CA LEU A 193 5.24 16.26 -9.00
C LEU A 193 6.64 15.86 -8.52
N SER A 194 7.24 14.81 -9.11
CA SER A 194 8.58 14.35 -8.74
C SER A 194 9.70 15.37 -9.04
N ILE A 195 9.46 16.34 -9.93
CA ILE A 195 10.42 17.41 -10.23
C ILE A 195 10.35 18.53 -9.16
N PHE A 196 9.15 18.82 -8.64
CA PHE A 196 8.94 19.91 -7.70
C PHE A 196 9.03 19.49 -6.23
N PHE A 197 8.84 18.20 -5.94
CA PHE A 197 8.79 17.68 -4.57
C PHE A 197 9.68 16.45 -4.42
N ASP A 198 10.77 16.59 -3.67
CA ASP A 198 11.69 15.50 -3.32
C ASP A 198 11.02 14.34 -2.55
N SER A 199 9.83 14.57 -1.98
CA SER A 199 9.05 13.52 -1.31
C SER A 199 8.42 12.53 -2.28
N PHE A 200 8.33 12.85 -3.56
CA PHE A 200 7.75 11.96 -4.58
C PHE A 200 8.86 11.37 -5.44
N SER A 201 9.07 10.07 -5.33
CA SER A 201 10.02 9.36 -6.18
C SER A 201 9.54 9.35 -7.63
N THR A 202 10.46 9.60 -8.57
CA THR A 202 10.18 9.44 -10.00
C THR A 202 9.62 8.05 -10.30
N PRO A 203 8.47 7.95 -10.99
CA PRO A 203 7.87 6.66 -11.30
C PRO A 203 8.80 5.87 -12.22
N GLN A 204 9.31 4.75 -11.71
CA GLN A 204 10.25 3.88 -12.41
C GLN A 204 9.79 2.43 -12.28
N ASP A 205 10.08 1.63 -13.31
CA ASP A 205 9.79 0.20 -13.27
C ASP A 205 10.80 -0.47 -12.32
N THR A 206 10.32 -1.17 -11.30
CA THR A 206 11.15 -1.79 -10.27
C THR A 206 10.79 -3.26 -10.06
N VAL A 207 11.77 -4.05 -9.65
CA VAL A 207 11.59 -5.42 -9.14
C VAL A 207 12.03 -5.44 -7.70
N GLU A 208 11.18 -5.96 -6.84
CA GLU A 208 11.49 -6.26 -5.44
C GLU A 208 11.37 -7.77 -5.23
N ALA A 209 12.51 -8.42 -4.96
CA ALA A 209 12.56 -9.82 -4.60
C ALA A 209 12.83 -9.96 -3.10
N ALA A 210 12.00 -10.74 -2.42
CA ALA A 210 12.10 -11.01 -0.99
C ALA A 210 12.25 -12.51 -0.76
N ILE A 211 13.31 -12.90 -0.06
CA ILE A 211 13.55 -14.28 0.37
C ILE A 211 13.21 -14.41 1.85
N TYR A 212 12.49 -15.48 2.16
CA TYR A 212 12.13 -15.90 3.50
C TYR A 212 12.96 -17.14 3.86
N PRO A 213 14.11 -16.98 4.54
CA PRO A 213 14.93 -18.11 4.98
C PRO A 213 14.27 -18.88 6.13
N PHE A 214 14.65 -20.15 6.28
CA PHE A 214 14.21 -20.96 7.40
C PHE A 214 14.88 -20.52 8.72
N ASP A 215 14.08 -20.13 9.71
CA ASP A 215 14.54 -19.56 10.99
C ASP A 215 14.06 -20.36 12.21
N GLY A 216 13.61 -21.61 12.02
CA GLY A 216 13.03 -22.44 13.10
C GLY A 216 11.69 -21.93 13.66
N LYS A 217 11.22 -20.74 13.27
CA LYS A 217 9.90 -20.15 13.56
C LYS A 217 8.92 -20.26 12.40
N GLU A 218 9.07 -21.33 11.62
CA GLU A 218 8.38 -21.50 10.33
C GLU A 218 6.88 -21.61 10.46
N ALA A 219 6.38 -22.07 11.61
CA ALA A 219 4.94 -22.15 11.92
C ALA A 219 4.21 -20.80 11.78
N LEU A 220 4.93 -19.68 11.89
CA LEU A 220 4.37 -18.33 11.73
C LEU A 220 4.33 -17.85 10.27
N THR A 221 5.08 -18.48 9.37
CA THR A 221 5.30 -17.98 8.00
C THR A 221 4.77 -18.94 6.94
N VAL A 222 4.80 -20.25 7.20
CA VAL A 222 4.30 -21.28 6.30
C VAL A 222 3.22 -22.08 7.03
N PRO A 223 2.02 -22.26 6.45
CA PRO A 223 1.01 -23.14 7.04
C PRO A 223 1.57 -24.56 7.20
N GLY A 224 1.45 -25.10 8.41
CA GLY A 224 2.01 -26.41 8.76
C GLY A 224 1.34 -27.52 7.96
N VAL A 225 2.12 -28.20 7.11
CA VAL A 225 1.68 -29.44 6.45
C VAL A 225 1.73 -30.59 7.47
N PRO A 226 0.66 -31.39 7.63
CA PRO A 226 0.67 -32.56 8.50
C PRO A 226 1.84 -33.50 8.16
N GLY A 227 2.65 -33.89 9.15
CA GLY A 227 3.82 -34.77 8.97
C GLY A 227 5.14 -34.08 8.55
N GLY A 228 5.10 -32.80 8.15
CA GLY A 228 6.30 -32.08 7.70
C GLY A 228 7.24 -31.60 8.83
N ALA A 229 6.80 -31.65 10.08
CA ALA A 229 7.59 -31.20 11.25
C ALA A 229 8.68 -32.22 11.64
N GLU A 230 8.44 -33.52 11.43
CA GLU A 230 9.36 -34.60 11.79
C GLU A 230 10.51 -34.77 10.78
N LEU A 231 10.27 -34.46 9.51
CA LEU A 231 11.33 -34.47 8.47
C LEU A 231 12.31 -33.30 8.61
N ARG A 232 11.86 -32.20 9.23
CA ARG A 232 12.64 -30.96 9.41
C ARG A 232 13.55 -31.00 10.63
N THR A 233 13.18 -31.72 11.69
CA THR A 233 14.04 -31.90 12.89
C THR A 233 15.27 -32.76 12.64
N GLN A 234 15.25 -33.62 11.60
CA GLN A 234 16.38 -34.45 11.19
C GLN A 234 17.44 -33.69 10.38
N ASN A 235 17.07 -32.58 9.75
CA ASN A 235 17.99 -31.76 8.96
C ASN A 235 18.66 -30.71 9.86
N THR A 236 19.99 -30.60 9.74
CA THR A 236 20.84 -29.61 10.41
C THR A 236 20.19 -28.24 10.46
N LYS A 237 20.10 -27.63 11.65
CA LYS A 237 19.49 -26.31 11.88
C LYS A 237 20.07 -25.30 10.88
N SER A 238 19.28 -24.92 9.88
CA SER A 238 19.63 -23.96 8.83
C SER A 238 19.54 -22.51 9.33
N THR A 239 20.03 -22.25 10.54
CA THR A 239 19.80 -21.02 11.29
C THR A 239 21.10 -20.25 11.45
N TYR A 240 21.11 -18.97 11.08
CA TYR A 240 22.23 -18.05 11.29
C TYR A 240 21.93 -16.98 12.36
N ASP A 241 22.88 -16.13 12.72
CA ASP A 241 22.65 -15.10 13.74
C ASP A 241 21.83 -13.90 13.22
N GLY A 242 21.11 -13.22 14.11
CA GLY A 242 20.29 -12.04 13.75
C GLY A 242 21.09 -10.75 13.67
N PHE A 243 21.06 -10.09 12.51
CA PHE A 243 21.70 -8.79 12.28
C PHE A 243 21.02 -8.03 11.14
N VAL A 244 21.34 -6.74 11.02
CA VAL A 244 20.98 -5.91 9.86
C VAL A 244 22.24 -5.51 9.08
N TRP A 245 22.21 -5.79 7.78
CA TRP A 245 23.27 -5.43 6.85
C TRP A 245 22.68 -5.13 5.48
N ALA A 246 23.20 -4.11 4.80
CA ALA A 246 22.72 -3.70 3.49
C ALA A 246 23.83 -3.11 2.63
N VAL A 247 23.69 -3.29 1.32
CA VAL A 247 24.39 -2.51 0.30
C VAL A 247 23.34 -1.68 -0.42
N VAL A 248 23.56 -0.37 -0.49
CA VAL A 248 22.55 0.59 -0.98
C VAL A 248 23.22 1.58 -1.94
N ASN A 249 22.50 1.98 -2.98
CA ASN A 249 22.88 3.09 -3.85
C ASN A 249 22.70 4.42 -3.10
N LYS A 250 23.73 5.27 -3.10
CA LYS A 250 23.76 6.53 -2.34
C LYS A 250 22.63 7.48 -2.71
N GLU A 251 22.17 7.48 -3.95
CA GLU A 251 21.04 8.30 -4.40
C GLU A 251 19.74 7.96 -3.68
N ARG A 252 19.51 6.67 -3.39
CA ARG A 252 18.30 6.16 -2.73
C ARG A 252 18.48 5.94 -1.22
N MET A 253 19.69 6.11 -0.68
CA MET A 253 19.99 5.83 0.73
C MET A 253 19.09 6.60 1.69
N LYS A 254 18.82 7.88 1.43
CA LYS A 254 17.94 8.70 2.27
C LYS A 254 16.51 8.15 2.27
N GLN A 255 15.96 7.91 1.08
CA GLN A 255 14.64 7.34 0.91
C GLN A 255 14.51 5.97 1.60
N VAL A 256 15.50 5.09 1.44
CA VAL A 256 15.52 3.77 2.08
C VAL A 256 15.53 3.87 3.62
N ARG A 257 16.24 4.85 4.20
CA ARG A 257 16.24 5.08 5.66
C ARG A 257 14.91 5.61 6.18
N ASP A 258 14.21 6.41 5.39
CA ASP A 258 12.92 6.99 5.77
C ASP A 258 11.77 5.98 5.61
N GLU A 259 11.81 5.16 4.55
CA GLU A 259 10.78 4.14 4.27
C GLU A 259 10.95 2.88 5.11
N ARG A 260 12.18 2.48 5.46
CA ARG A 260 12.45 1.22 6.14
C ARG A 260 13.07 1.42 7.51
N PHE A 261 12.37 0.96 8.53
CA PHE A 261 12.81 1.02 9.91
C PHE A 261 14.06 0.18 10.17
N ASP A 262 14.16 -1.00 9.55
CA ASP A 262 15.30 -1.91 9.75
C ASP A 262 16.67 -1.26 9.45
N VAL A 263 16.80 -0.68 8.26
CA VAL A 263 18.04 -0.03 7.81
C VAL A 263 18.34 1.24 8.60
N SER A 264 17.32 1.91 9.16
CA SER A 264 17.48 3.12 9.96
C SER A 264 18.32 2.92 11.24
N LEU A 265 18.42 1.68 11.74
CA LEU A 265 19.19 1.32 12.94
C LEU A 265 20.70 1.18 12.68
N THR A 266 21.10 1.10 11.41
CA THR A 266 22.48 0.81 11.03
C THR A 266 23.32 2.07 10.80
N PHE A 267 24.64 1.95 10.91
CA PHE A 267 25.55 3.01 10.49
C PHE A 267 26.01 2.80 9.05
N THR A 268 26.27 3.89 8.34
CA THR A 268 26.81 3.84 6.98
C THR A 268 28.33 3.92 7.02
N LYS A 269 29.00 3.07 6.24
CA LYS A 269 30.45 3.11 6.06
C LYS A 269 30.82 2.71 4.63
N ASP A 270 31.56 3.59 3.97
CA ASP A 270 32.10 3.34 2.64
C ASP A 270 33.24 2.30 2.68
N ASN A 271 33.34 1.51 1.62
CA ASN A 271 34.35 0.47 1.45
C ASN A 271 34.99 0.59 0.07
N SER A 272 36.31 0.44 -0.01
CA SER A 272 37.08 0.56 -1.27
C SER A 272 36.77 -0.53 -2.29
N LYS A 273 36.20 -1.66 -1.87
CA LYS A 273 35.78 -2.74 -2.78
C LYS A 273 34.51 -2.41 -3.58
N LEU A 274 33.77 -1.38 -3.16
CA LEU A 274 32.51 -1.02 -3.77
C LEU A 274 32.67 0.25 -4.61
N PRO A 275 31.88 0.40 -5.69
CA PRO A 275 31.84 1.61 -6.46
C PRO A 275 31.46 2.83 -5.62
N ILE A 276 31.96 4.00 -6.03
CA ILE A 276 31.79 5.29 -5.33
C ILE A 276 30.30 5.64 -5.11
N TRP A 277 29.42 5.23 -6.02
CA TRP A 277 27.98 5.45 -5.97
C TRP A 277 27.23 4.52 -5.00
N SER A 278 27.87 3.46 -4.50
CA SER A 278 27.28 2.51 -3.56
C SER A 278 27.93 2.61 -2.18
N THR A 279 27.19 2.22 -1.13
CA THR A 279 27.69 2.22 0.24
C THR A 279 27.15 1.04 1.04
N VAL A 280 27.86 0.67 2.12
CA VAL A 280 27.42 -0.38 3.04
C VAL A 280 26.78 0.25 4.27
N MET A 281 25.65 -0.29 4.67
CA MET A 281 24.99 0.01 5.94
C MET A 281 25.00 -1.24 6.82
N SER A 282 25.56 -1.16 8.02
CA SER A 282 25.67 -2.32 8.91
C SER A 282 25.69 -1.93 10.38
N GLU A 283 25.34 -2.87 11.26
CA GLU A 283 25.47 -2.74 12.71
C GLU A 283 26.92 -2.98 13.21
N SER A 284 27.74 -3.68 12.42
CA SER A 284 29.13 -4.01 12.75
C SER A 284 30.02 -4.13 11.53
N ALA A 285 31.26 -3.66 11.66
CA ALA A 285 32.26 -3.80 10.60
C ALA A 285 32.68 -5.27 10.38
N GLU A 286 32.55 -6.14 11.39
CA GLU A 286 32.83 -7.57 11.23
C GLU A 286 31.85 -8.25 10.28
N ILE A 287 30.56 -7.91 10.39
CA ILE A 287 29.50 -8.40 9.50
C ILE A 287 29.81 -8.01 8.05
N THR A 288 30.19 -6.74 7.84
CA THR A 288 30.58 -6.26 6.50
C THR A 288 31.76 -7.02 5.91
N LYS A 289 32.77 -7.39 6.70
CA LYS A 289 33.93 -8.14 6.18
C LYS A 289 33.56 -9.54 5.70
N LEU A 290 32.61 -10.18 6.39
CA LEU A 290 32.14 -11.51 6.04
C LEU A 290 31.26 -11.48 4.78
N LEU A 291 30.30 -10.56 4.73
CA LEU A 291 29.28 -10.54 3.67
C LEU A 291 29.74 -9.83 2.39
N LEU A 292 30.70 -8.91 2.49
CA LEU A 292 31.24 -8.22 1.32
C LEU A 292 32.29 -9.08 0.60
N THR A 293 31.79 -10.08 -0.11
CA THR A 293 32.58 -10.94 -0.99
C THR A 293 32.98 -10.20 -2.27
N ASN A 294 34.05 -10.66 -2.92
CA ASN A 294 34.47 -10.10 -4.21
C ASN A 294 33.48 -10.43 -5.34
N GLU A 295 32.71 -11.51 -5.20
CA GLU A 295 31.64 -11.88 -6.13
C GLU A 295 30.49 -10.87 -6.07
N LEU A 296 30.06 -10.50 -4.86
CA LEU A 296 29.05 -9.48 -4.68
C LEU A 296 29.49 -8.13 -5.25
N ALA A 297 30.72 -7.71 -4.96
CA ALA A 297 31.24 -6.43 -5.46
C ALA A 297 31.16 -6.35 -6.99
N LYS A 298 31.57 -7.42 -7.69
CA LYS A 298 31.46 -7.51 -9.16
C LYS A 298 30.02 -7.55 -9.65
N ALA A 299 29.12 -8.23 -8.93
CA ALA A 299 27.71 -8.29 -9.29
C ALA A 299 27.00 -6.93 -9.12
N VAL A 300 27.40 -6.14 -8.12
CA VAL A 300 26.91 -4.76 -7.92
C VAL A 300 27.49 -3.85 -9.02
N GLU A 301 28.76 -4.00 -9.36
CA GLU A 301 29.39 -3.29 -10.48
C GLU A 301 28.70 -3.57 -11.82
N SER A 302 28.36 -4.84 -12.10
CA SER A 302 27.68 -5.21 -13.35
C SER A 302 26.26 -4.63 -13.43
N ALA A 303 25.54 -4.60 -12.32
CA ALA A 303 24.19 -4.04 -12.26
C ALA A 303 24.19 -2.51 -12.46
N GLY A 304 25.28 -1.84 -12.07
CA GLY A 304 25.47 -0.40 -12.24
C GLY A 304 24.35 0.42 -11.60
N ASP A 305 23.92 1.47 -12.29
CA ASP A 305 22.88 2.40 -11.83
C ASP A 305 21.48 1.75 -11.64
N LEU A 306 21.25 0.56 -12.21
CA LEU A 306 19.98 -0.14 -12.02
C LEU A 306 19.82 -0.70 -10.60
N PHE A 307 20.92 -0.91 -9.87
CA PHE A 307 20.89 -1.43 -8.52
C PHE A 307 20.40 -0.38 -7.52
N GLU A 308 19.39 -0.71 -6.71
CA GLU A 308 18.92 0.15 -5.61
C GLU A 308 19.47 -0.32 -4.27
N TYR A 309 19.13 -1.56 -3.86
CA TYR A 309 19.63 -2.11 -2.60
C TYR A 309 19.57 -3.64 -2.53
N LEU A 310 20.45 -4.19 -1.70
CA LEU A 310 20.42 -5.57 -1.19
C LEU A 310 20.47 -5.48 0.33
N ILE A 311 19.45 -5.98 1.02
CA ILE A 311 19.30 -5.88 2.48
C ILE A 311 19.12 -7.28 3.06
N VAL A 312 19.92 -7.64 4.05
CA VAL A 312 19.74 -8.78 4.95
C VAL A 312 19.31 -8.20 6.30
N SER A 313 18.12 -8.56 6.76
CA SER A 313 17.55 -8.00 7.99
C SER A 313 16.85 -9.08 8.81
N ASP A 314 16.99 -8.99 10.13
CA ASP A 314 16.16 -9.72 11.09
C ASP A 314 15.07 -8.86 11.72
N GLN A 315 15.01 -7.56 11.38
CA GLN A 315 14.06 -6.59 11.91
C GLN A 315 12.84 -6.42 10.99
N PRO A 316 11.69 -5.97 11.54
CA PRO A 316 10.54 -5.61 10.73
C PRO A 316 10.85 -4.41 9.82
N VAL A 317 10.21 -4.40 8.64
CA VAL A 317 10.35 -3.32 7.65
C VAL A 317 9.71 -2.03 8.19
N ASP A 318 8.54 -2.15 8.80
CA ASP A 318 7.84 -1.04 9.44
C ASP A 318 8.20 -0.93 10.92
N LYS A 319 8.12 0.29 11.46
CA LYS A 319 8.38 0.53 12.88
C LYS A 319 7.34 -0.23 13.73
N PRO A 320 7.77 -1.18 14.58
CA PRO A 320 6.84 -1.98 15.37
C PRO A 320 6.13 -1.11 16.41
N LYS A 321 4.81 -1.28 16.51
CA LYS A 321 3.98 -0.58 17.51
C LYS A 321 3.73 -1.43 18.75
N THR A 322 3.75 -2.74 18.56
CA THR A 322 3.50 -3.73 19.62
C THR A 322 4.76 -4.53 19.92
N LEU A 323 4.80 -5.13 21.11
CA LEU A 323 5.92 -5.98 21.53
C LEU A 323 6.03 -7.25 20.69
N ASP A 324 4.92 -7.80 20.20
CA ASP A 324 4.94 -9.04 19.42
C ASP A 324 5.53 -8.85 18.02
N GLU A 325 5.38 -7.65 17.45
CA GLU A 325 6.01 -7.27 16.17
C GLU A 325 7.53 -7.10 16.27
N THR A 326 8.08 -6.96 17.48
CA THR A 326 9.53 -6.88 17.70
C THR A 326 10.24 -8.22 17.60
N GLN A 327 9.49 -9.33 17.45
CA GLN A 327 10.11 -10.63 17.27
C GLN A 327 10.93 -10.65 15.99
N PRO A 328 12.21 -11.06 16.05
CA PRO A 328 13.07 -11.04 14.88
C PRO A 328 12.54 -12.02 13.83
N ARG A 329 12.45 -11.53 12.59
CA ARG A 329 12.05 -12.26 11.39
C ARG A 329 13.09 -12.03 10.31
N LYS A 330 13.87 -13.06 10.02
CA LYS A 330 14.90 -13.01 8.98
C LYS A 330 14.27 -12.88 7.60
N ARG A 331 14.73 -11.89 6.84
CA ARG A 331 14.31 -11.61 5.48
C ARG A 331 15.50 -11.04 4.69
N ILE A 332 15.54 -11.37 3.42
CA ILE A 332 16.52 -10.80 2.50
C ILE A 332 15.76 -10.12 1.37
N PHE A 333 16.11 -8.88 1.07
CA PHE A 333 15.45 -8.07 0.06
C PHE A 333 16.46 -7.64 -0.99
N LEU A 334 16.12 -7.83 -2.25
CA LEU A 334 16.83 -7.27 -3.40
C LEU A 334 15.87 -6.37 -4.15
N LYS A 335 16.27 -5.12 -4.39
CA LYS A 335 15.52 -4.19 -5.22
C LYS A 335 16.43 -3.59 -6.29
N TYR A 336 15.94 -3.62 -7.52
CA TYR A 336 16.59 -3.00 -8.67
C TYR A 336 15.57 -2.49 -9.68
N ARG A 337 16.02 -1.59 -10.56
CA ARG A 337 15.22 -1.00 -11.63
C ARG A 337 15.26 -1.85 -12.89
N LEU A 338 14.14 -1.92 -13.59
CA LEU A 338 14.05 -2.61 -14.87
C LEU A 338 14.58 -1.70 -15.99
N PRO A 339 15.57 -2.16 -16.78
CA PRO A 339 16.13 -1.37 -17.86
C PRO A 339 15.07 -1.03 -18.91
N SER A 340 15.17 0.16 -19.50
CA SER A 340 14.30 0.60 -20.60
C SER A 340 14.50 -0.24 -21.85
N ASP A 341 15.73 -0.68 -22.10
CA ASP A 341 16.13 -1.43 -23.30
C ASP A 341 15.74 -2.92 -23.25
N ASN A 342 15.18 -3.38 -22.13
CA ASN A 342 14.88 -4.79 -21.85
C ASN A 342 16.11 -5.73 -21.91
N ASN A 343 17.32 -5.21 -21.79
CA ASN A 343 18.52 -6.04 -21.60
C ASN A 343 18.70 -6.35 -20.11
N TYR A 344 18.43 -7.59 -19.71
CA TYR A 344 18.54 -8.03 -18.31
C TYR A 344 19.87 -8.68 -17.97
N GLU A 345 20.76 -8.92 -18.94
CA GLU A 345 22.05 -9.60 -18.72
C GLU A 345 22.88 -9.02 -17.57
N PRO A 346 22.99 -7.68 -17.40
CA PRO A 346 23.79 -7.09 -16.32
C PRO A 346 23.23 -7.36 -14.91
N LEU A 347 21.93 -7.67 -14.81
CA LEU A 347 21.21 -7.93 -13.56
C LEU A 347 21.21 -9.41 -13.15
N LEU A 348 21.50 -10.31 -14.09
CA LEU A 348 21.51 -11.76 -13.82
C LEU A 348 22.51 -12.15 -12.72
N PRO A 349 23.75 -11.62 -12.68
CA PRO A 349 24.72 -11.99 -11.64
C PRO A 349 24.26 -11.60 -10.23
N ILE A 350 23.70 -10.40 -10.04
CA ILE A 350 23.23 -9.95 -8.72
C ILE A 350 22.00 -10.75 -8.27
N PHE A 351 21.12 -11.12 -9.21
CA PHE A 351 19.97 -11.95 -8.89
C PHE A 351 20.38 -13.38 -8.50
N GLN A 352 21.33 -13.97 -9.22
CA GLN A 352 21.88 -15.28 -8.88
C GLN A 352 22.59 -15.26 -7.52
N TYR A 353 23.40 -14.22 -7.25
CA TYR A 353 24.05 -14.03 -5.96
C TYR A 353 23.03 -13.88 -4.83
N PHE A 354 21.97 -13.11 -5.03
CA PHE A 354 20.90 -12.92 -4.05
C PHE A 354 20.22 -14.23 -3.64
N ILE A 355 20.05 -15.18 -4.55
CA ILE A 355 19.49 -16.49 -4.20
C ILE A 355 20.51 -17.28 -3.36
N ARG A 356 21.78 -17.31 -3.79
CA ARG A 356 22.86 -18.10 -3.18
C ARG A 356 23.38 -17.56 -1.86
N ILE A 357 23.19 -16.26 -1.59
CA ILE A 357 23.65 -15.62 -0.34
C ILE A 357 23.02 -16.30 0.89
N THR A 358 21.83 -16.87 0.75
CA THR A 358 21.14 -17.61 1.83
C THR A 358 21.96 -18.79 2.33
N ASP A 359 22.57 -19.54 1.42
CA ASP A 359 23.41 -20.69 1.79
C ASP A 359 24.74 -20.26 2.40
N GLN A 360 25.29 -19.13 1.93
CA GLN A 360 26.49 -18.53 2.53
C GLN A 360 26.20 -18.02 3.94
N LEU A 361 25.05 -17.36 4.14
CA LEU A 361 24.60 -16.88 5.44
C LEU A 361 24.43 -18.03 6.44
N VAL A 362 23.78 -19.12 6.05
CA VAL A 362 23.59 -20.28 6.93
C VAL A 362 24.93 -20.92 7.34
N LYS A 363 25.95 -20.91 6.46
CA LYS A 363 27.26 -21.50 6.75
C LYS A 363 28.18 -20.60 7.57
N GLU A 364 28.19 -19.31 7.27
CA GLU A 364 29.24 -18.40 7.73
C GLU A 364 28.77 -17.38 8.76
N ALA A 365 27.47 -17.04 8.81
CA ALA A 365 26.96 -15.95 9.63
C ALA A 365 26.70 -16.37 11.09
N HIS A 366 27.77 -16.86 11.72
CA HIS A 366 27.88 -17.09 13.15
C HIS A 366 28.93 -16.13 13.71
N PHE A 367 28.48 -15.12 14.46
CA PHE A 367 29.33 -14.03 14.91
C PHE A 367 29.80 -14.24 16.35
N ARG A 368 30.86 -13.49 16.69
CA ARG A 368 31.35 -13.43 18.06
C ARG A 368 30.27 -12.85 19.00
N PRO A 369 30.19 -13.31 20.26
CA PRO A 369 29.21 -12.81 21.22
C PRO A 369 29.24 -11.29 21.43
N GLU A 370 30.39 -10.64 21.24
CA GLU A 370 30.53 -9.18 21.34
C GLU A 370 29.70 -8.43 20.29
N VAL A 371 29.71 -8.90 19.04
CA VAL A 371 28.91 -8.32 17.95
C VAL A 371 27.42 -8.54 18.22
N LEU A 372 27.06 -9.74 18.66
CA LEU A 372 25.68 -10.06 19.01
C LEU A 372 25.17 -9.21 20.18
N LYS A 373 26.01 -8.96 21.19
CA LYS A 373 25.67 -8.10 22.33
C LYS A 373 25.42 -6.66 21.88
N LYS A 374 26.22 -6.14 20.94
CA LYS A 374 26.02 -4.80 20.38
C LYS A 374 24.71 -4.71 19.60
N ALA A 375 24.46 -5.65 18.70
CA ALA A 375 23.21 -5.71 17.94
C ALA A 375 21.99 -5.84 18.86
N LYS A 376 22.08 -6.69 19.89
CA LYS A 376 21.02 -6.85 20.90
C LYS A 376 20.79 -5.59 21.72
N SER A 377 21.85 -4.86 22.10
CA SER A 377 21.69 -3.60 22.85
C SER A 377 20.84 -2.58 22.10
N VAL A 378 21.05 -2.43 20.78
CA VAL A 378 20.26 -1.52 19.95
C VAL A 378 18.79 -1.95 19.93
N ARG A 379 18.53 -3.26 19.80
CA ARG A 379 17.16 -3.82 19.84
C ARG A 379 16.48 -3.60 21.19
N ASP A 380 17.19 -3.86 22.28
CA ASP A 380 16.67 -3.69 23.63
C ASP A 380 16.29 -2.22 23.90
N ASP A 381 17.03 -1.27 23.34
CA ASP A 381 16.71 0.16 23.47
C ASP A 381 15.45 0.56 22.68
N VAL A 382 15.25 -0.01 21.48
CA VAL A 382 13.99 0.14 20.73
C VAL A 382 12.81 -0.46 21.52
N VAL A 383 12.98 -1.65 22.09
CA VAL A 383 11.95 -2.31 22.91
C VAL A 383 11.59 -1.46 24.12
N LYS A 384 12.58 -0.87 24.82
CA LYS A 384 12.33 0.06 25.95
C LYS A 384 11.56 1.30 25.51
N GLN A 385 11.84 1.86 24.33
CA GLN A 385 11.09 3.00 23.80
C GLN A 385 9.63 2.65 23.55
N ILE A 386 9.36 1.48 22.98
CA ILE A 386 7.98 0.97 22.75
C ILE A 386 7.27 0.74 24.07
N GLN A 387 7.94 0.12 25.05
CA GLN A 387 7.38 -0.07 26.39
C GLN A 387 7.02 1.26 27.05
N LYS A 388 7.92 2.25 26.98
CA LYS A 388 7.68 3.59 27.53
C LYS A 388 6.48 4.26 26.84
N ALA A 389 6.40 4.23 25.52
CA ALA A 389 5.28 4.78 24.76
C ALA A 389 3.95 4.10 25.14
N SER A 390 3.95 2.76 25.27
CA SER A 390 2.76 2.01 25.68
C SER A 390 2.31 2.30 27.12
N LEU A 391 3.27 2.60 28.01
CA LEU A 391 2.97 2.98 29.40
C LEU A 391 2.44 4.41 29.48
N GLU A 392 2.96 5.31 28.66
CA GLU A 392 2.53 6.70 28.54
C GLU A 392 1.09 6.75 28.01
N GLU A 393 0.79 6.05 26.90
CA GLU A 393 -0.57 5.93 26.34
C GLU A 393 -1.57 5.38 27.37
N LYS A 394 -1.23 4.28 28.06
CA LYS A 394 -2.07 3.73 29.15
C LYS A 394 -2.21 4.66 30.35
N SER A 395 -1.24 5.55 30.57
CA SER A 395 -1.33 6.55 31.65
C SER A 395 -2.23 7.71 31.26
N GLU A 396 -2.19 8.14 30.00
CA GLU A 396 -3.06 9.17 29.43
C GLU A 396 -4.50 8.69 29.39
N GLU A 397 -4.76 7.46 28.94
CA GLU A 397 -6.10 6.87 28.95
C GLU A 397 -6.68 6.81 30.36
N ARG A 398 -5.89 6.33 31.35
CA ARG A 398 -6.33 6.30 32.76
C ARG A 398 -6.57 7.70 33.32
N ASN A 399 -5.79 8.69 32.93
CA ASN A 399 -6.00 10.07 33.36
C ASN A 399 -7.27 10.65 32.72
N PHE A 400 -7.50 10.41 31.45
CA PHE A 400 -8.71 10.82 30.74
C PHE A 400 -9.97 10.17 31.32
N GLU A 401 -9.94 8.87 31.63
CA GLU A 401 -11.04 8.17 32.30
C GLU A 401 -11.30 8.73 33.70
N ARG A 402 -10.25 9.02 34.47
CA ARG A 402 -10.37 9.65 35.79
C ARG A 402 -10.97 11.05 35.69
N GLU A 403 -10.60 11.85 34.69
CA GLU A 403 -11.16 13.17 34.45
C GLU A 403 -12.62 13.09 34.01
N LYS A 404 -12.96 12.17 33.10
CA LYS A 404 -14.34 11.93 32.66
C LYS A 404 -15.22 11.44 33.80
N ALA A 405 -14.73 10.53 34.65
CA ALA A 405 -15.45 10.05 35.82
C ALA A 405 -15.64 11.14 36.88
N ARG A 406 -14.62 12.00 37.08
CA ARG A 406 -14.74 13.17 37.96
C ARG A 406 -15.76 14.18 37.43
N LYS A 407 -15.76 14.44 36.12
CA LYS A 407 -16.73 15.33 35.48
C LYS A 407 -18.15 14.77 35.56
N ALA A 408 -18.34 13.49 35.28
CA ALA A 408 -19.65 12.84 35.38
C ALA A 408 -20.20 12.85 36.82
N LYS A 409 -19.36 12.57 37.83
CA LYS A 409 -19.75 12.69 39.25
C LYS A 409 -20.11 14.12 39.62
N ARG A 410 -19.32 15.09 39.14
CA ARG A 410 -19.57 16.52 39.36
C ARG A 410 -20.92 16.94 38.76
N ASP A 411 -21.21 16.54 37.53
CA ASP A 411 -22.46 16.89 36.83
C ASP A 411 -23.67 16.21 37.50
N GLN A 412 -23.50 14.97 37.98
CA GLN A 412 -24.53 14.27 38.76
C GLN A 412 -24.82 14.95 40.09
N GLU A 413 -23.79 15.32 40.87
CA GLU A 413 -23.95 16.05 42.13
C GLU A 413 -24.56 17.44 41.94
N LEU A 414 -24.18 18.16 40.88
CA LEU A 414 -24.75 19.47 40.53
C LEU A 414 -26.22 19.37 40.11
N SER A 415 -26.59 18.30 39.38
CA SER A 415 -27.98 18.08 38.93
C SER A 415 -28.95 17.76 40.07
N GLN A 416 -28.47 17.20 41.19
CA GLN A 416 -29.29 16.81 42.35
C GLN A 416 -29.50 17.94 43.37
N LEU A 417 -28.80 19.07 43.22
CA LEU A 417 -28.83 20.18 44.17
C LEU A 417 -29.70 21.35 43.70
N ASP A 418 -30.42 21.98 44.63
CA ASP A 418 -31.23 23.19 44.41
C ASP A 418 -30.34 24.44 44.16
N ALA A 419 -30.89 25.53 43.61
CA ALA A 419 -30.14 26.68 43.06
C ALA A 419 -29.21 27.38 44.08
N LYS A 420 -29.58 27.43 45.37
CA LYS A 420 -28.70 27.93 46.46
C LYS A 420 -27.60 26.91 46.82
N GLY A 421 -27.88 25.62 46.69
CA GLY A 421 -26.92 24.52 46.94
C GLY A 421 -25.83 24.44 45.86
N GLN A 422 -26.19 24.67 44.60
CA GLN A 422 -25.23 24.72 43.49
C GLN A 422 -24.20 25.84 43.66
N LYS A 423 -24.62 27.05 44.07
CA LYS A 423 -23.69 28.17 44.34
C LYS A 423 -22.69 27.85 45.45
N LYS A 424 -23.16 27.26 46.55
CA LYS A 424 -22.30 26.86 47.68
C LYS A 424 -21.33 25.73 47.33
N TYR A 425 -21.75 24.79 46.47
CA TYR A 425 -20.88 23.73 45.98
C TYR A 425 -19.74 24.28 45.11
N LEU A 426 -20.06 25.18 44.17
CA LEU A 426 -19.08 25.82 43.29
C LEU A 426 -18.06 26.69 44.05
N GLU A 427 -18.51 27.44 45.07
CA GLU A 427 -17.59 28.22 45.93
C GLU A 427 -16.65 27.33 46.74
N ARG A 428 -17.18 26.25 47.34
CA ARG A 428 -16.37 25.29 48.11
C ARG A 428 -15.36 24.56 47.23
N GLU A 429 -15.68 24.34 45.97
CA GLU A 429 -14.78 23.71 45.02
C GLU A 429 -13.66 24.68 44.57
N ARG A 430 -14.01 25.93 44.26
CA ARG A 430 -13.03 26.99 43.95
C ARG A 430 -12.03 27.17 45.09
N GLU A 431 -12.49 27.14 46.34
CA GLU A 431 -11.61 27.20 47.51
C GLU A 431 -10.68 25.96 47.61
N LYS A 432 -11.21 24.75 47.35
CA LYS A 432 -10.40 23.53 47.31
C LYS A 432 -9.37 23.54 46.19
N GLU A 433 -9.68 24.11 45.02
CA GLU A 433 -8.74 24.28 43.91
C GLU A 433 -7.64 25.29 44.24
N LEU A 434 -7.99 26.45 44.80
CA LEU A 434 -7.02 27.45 45.25
C LEU A 434 -6.06 26.87 46.29
N ARG A 435 -6.56 26.10 47.27
CA ARG A 435 -5.71 25.39 48.24
C ARG A 435 -4.80 24.34 47.59
N LYS A 436 -5.26 23.63 46.55
CA LYS A 436 -4.43 22.67 45.78
C LYS A 436 -3.36 23.37 44.94
N GLN A 437 -3.70 24.51 44.32
CA GLN A 437 -2.75 25.32 43.54
C GLN A 437 -1.67 25.92 44.44
N GLN A 438 -2.05 26.48 45.59
CA GLN A 438 -1.11 26.99 46.59
C GLN A 438 -0.16 25.89 47.08
N LYS A 439 -0.68 24.69 47.39
CA LYS A 439 0.17 23.54 47.78
C LYS A 439 1.15 23.10 46.68
N LYS A 440 0.73 23.14 45.41
CA LYS A 440 1.62 22.82 44.28
C LYS A 440 2.74 23.85 44.10
N MET A 441 2.45 25.14 44.31
CA MET A 441 3.45 26.21 44.25
C MET A 441 4.48 26.08 45.37
N THR A 442 4.08 25.68 46.59
CA THR A 442 5.02 25.54 47.72
C THR A 442 5.97 24.34 47.62
N THR A 443 5.63 23.30 46.85
CA THR A 443 6.50 22.10 46.66
C THR A 443 7.44 22.20 45.46
N ARG A 444 7.37 23.27 44.66
CA ARG A 444 8.21 23.47 43.47
C ARG A 444 9.34 24.49 43.68
N GLY A 445 9.52 24.98 44.91
CA GLY A 445 10.59 25.89 45.34
C GLY A 445 11.74 25.14 46.01
#